data_AF-A0A2V7CV11-F1
#
_entry.id   AF-A0A2V7CV11-F1
#
_cell.length_a   1.000
_cell.length_b   1.000
_cell.length_c   1.000
_cell.angle_alpha   90.00
_cell.angle_beta   90.00
_cell.angle_gamma   90.00
#
_symmetry.space_group_name_H-M   'P 1'
#
loop_
_entity.id
_entity.type
_entity.pdbx_description
1 polymer ?
#
loop_
_entity_poly.entity_id
_entity_poly.type
_entity_poly.pdbx_seq_one_letter_code
_entity_poly.pdbx_strand_id
1 'polypeptide(L)'
;MATLDERFQKGLEMRERLAGGQGRIYKGAVPAAYDLAPDMYRISTESLYGSIWNRPGLELRYRAIATLTVAAIQLTTQVRSHIRNALNVGITPEEIIEILMMVAFYGGIPAAYNALAVTKEVLEERGLHVTLPETFDPSLEPKSLYDRGVAKHKAFISDVFGYHPTEPTPVERELDVLMHEYLWGAVWTRPGLDMKSRIVCALAALVVRGQYDVSVRRMIEGALRFGLTRTEIMEIGMQLAFYVGVLPARAFMHIANTVFRSPEFSQAEPRGL
;
A
#
# COMPACT_ATOMS: atom_id res chain seq x y z
N MET A 1 -17.84 11.46 -18.59
CA MET A 1 -16.83 11.91 -19.57
C MET A 1 -17.39 11.53 -20.92
N ALA A 2 -17.58 12.50 -21.81
CA ALA A 2 -18.24 12.30 -23.08
C ALA A 2 -17.28 11.75 -24.16
N THR A 3 -15.96 11.98 -24.05
CA THR A 3 -14.98 11.53 -25.07
C THR A 3 -13.67 10.97 -24.48
N LEU A 4 -12.88 10.29 -25.31
CA LEU A 4 -11.53 9.84 -24.96
C LEU A 4 -10.55 11.02 -24.84
N ASP A 5 -10.72 12.07 -25.64
CA ASP A 5 -9.88 13.28 -25.54
C ASP A 5 -10.08 14.00 -24.19
N GLU A 6 -11.31 14.11 -23.70
CA GLU A 6 -11.58 14.66 -22.36
C GLU A 6 -10.92 13.83 -21.26
N ARG A 7 -10.94 12.50 -21.40
CA ARG A 7 -10.28 11.59 -20.45
C ARG A 7 -8.76 11.74 -20.51
N PHE A 8 -8.20 11.88 -21.72
CA PHE A 8 -6.78 12.10 -21.91
C PHE A 8 -6.33 13.41 -21.24
N GLN A 9 -7.11 14.49 -21.42
CA GLN A 9 -6.80 15.78 -20.82
C GLN A 9 -6.81 15.74 -19.29
N LYS A 10 -7.83 15.12 -18.68
CA LYS A 10 -7.83 14.86 -17.22
C LYS A 10 -6.65 14.01 -16.76
N GLY A 11 -6.19 13.09 -17.62
CA GLY A 11 -5.00 12.30 -17.37
C GLY A 11 -3.74 13.14 -17.36
N LEU A 12 -3.61 14.11 -18.27
CA LEU A 12 -2.50 15.05 -18.28
C LEU A 12 -2.50 15.94 -17.02
N GLU A 13 -3.65 16.47 -16.63
CA GLU A 13 -3.80 17.25 -15.39
C GLU A 13 -3.39 16.46 -14.14
N MET A 14 -3.83 15.20 -14.03
CA MET A 14 -3.45 14.34 -12.92
C MET A 14 -1.96 14.02 -12.91
N ARG A 15 -1.36 13.76 -14.09
CA ARG A 15 0.09 13.56 -14.20
C ARG A 15 0.87 14.79 -13.76
N GLU A 16 0.42 15.98 -14.17
CA GLU A 16 1.05 17.25 -13.78
C GLU A 16 0.95 17.48 -12.27
N ARG A 17 -0.21 17.18 -11.67
CA ARG A 17 -0.40 17.22 -10.21
C ARG A 17 0.56 16.28 -9.50
N LEU A 18 0.67 15.02 -9.93
CA LEU A 18 1.61 14.05 -9.37
C LEU A 18 3.07 14.49 -9.56
N ALA A 19 3.39 15.14 -10.68
CA ALA A 19 4.70 15.71 -10.97
C ALA A 19 5.03 16.96 -10.12
N GLY A 20 4.07 17.52 -9.38
CA GLY A 20 4.25 18.75 -8.62
C GLY A 20 4.44 19.97 -9.51
N GLY A 21 3.77 20.03 -10.66
CA GLY A 21 3.86 21.16 -11.59
C GLY A 21 5.17 21.25 -12.38
N GLN A 22 6.10 20.30 -12.22
CA GLN A 22 7.34 20.23 -13.01
C GLN A 22 7.12 19.70 -14.45
N GLY A 23 5.86 19.66 -14.90
CA GLY A 23 5.48 19.12 -16.20
C GLY A 23 5.63 17.59 -16.26
N ARG A 24 6.11 17.09 -17.41
CA ARG A 24 6.26 15.66 -17.68
C ARG A 24 7.15 14.99 -16.59
N ILE A 25 6.63 13.92 -15.95
CA ILE A 25 7.27 13.05 -14.92
C ILE A 25 8.62 12.42 -15.37
N TYR A 26 9.15 12.77 -16.54
CA TYR A 26 9.91 11.88 -17.40
C TYR A 26 11.34 12.35 -17.70
N LYS A 27 12.08 12.84 -16.71
CA LYS A 27 13.54 12.96 -16.86
C LYS A 27 14.32 11.73 -16.36
N GLY A 28 13.64 10.70 -15.84
CA GLY A 28 14.29 9.45 -15.43
C GLY A 28 13.35 8.26 -15.50
N ALA A 29 13.82 7.16 -16.07
CA ALA A 29 13.25 5.80 -16.13
C ALA A 29 12.21 5.45 -17.22
N VAL A 30 11.34 6.34 -17.70
CA VAL A 30 10.42 6.00 -18.82
C VAL A 30 10.28 7.11 -19.89
N PRO A 31 11.34 7.40 -20.68
CA PRO A 31 11.12 8.06 -21.98
C PRO A 31 11.80 7.37 -23.17
N ALA A 32 12.69 6.40 -22.97
CA ALA A 32 13.50 5.86 -24.08
C ALA A 32 12.73 4.87 -25.00
N ALA A 33 11.54 4.42 -24.59
CA ALA A 33 10.81 3.34 -25.26
C ALA A 33 9.40 3.73 -25.75
N TYR A 34 8.98 5.00 -25.65
CA TYR A 34 7.65 5.38 -26.17
C TYR A 34 7.55 5.19 -27.68
N ASP A 35 8.65 5.38 -28.40
CA ASP A 35 8.69 5.14 -29.85
C ASP A 35 8.44 3.66 -30.20
N LEU A 36 8.69 2.72 -29.27
CA LEU A 36 8.37 1.30 -29.45
C LEU A 36 6.87 1.01 -29.31
N ALA A 37 6.13 1.87 -28.60
CA ALA A 37 4.71 1.69 -28.33
C ALA A 37 4.01 3.07 -28.31
N PRO A 38 3.83 3.70 -29.49
CA PRO A 38 3.37 5.09 -29.59
C PRO A 38 2.01 5.32 -28.91
N ASP A 39 1.12 4.33 -28.94
CA ASP A 39 -0.20 4.41 -28.32
C ASP A 39 -0.16 4.27 -26.79
N MET A 40 0.90 3.67 -26.22
CA MET A 40 0.98 3.35 -24.79
C MET A 40 0.91 4.59 -23.90
N TYR A 41 1.51 5.69 -24.35
CA TYR A 41 1.44 6.96 -23.61
C TYR A 41 -0.01 7.43 -23.50
N ARG A 42 -0.76 7.39 -24.61
CA ARG A 42 -2.16 7.80 -24.63
C ARG A 42 -3.04 6.84 -23.82
N ILE A 43 -2.92 5.53 -24.06
CA ILE A 43 -3.68 4.49 -23.35
C ILE A 43 -3.48 4.59 -21.84
N SER A 44 -2.23 4.67 -21.36
CA SER A 44 -1.96 4.77 -19.93
C SER A 44 -2.43 6.11 -19.34
N THR A 45 -2.28 7.21 -20.08
CA THR A 45 -2.75 8.52 -19.62
C THR A 45 -4.27 8.55 -19.47
N GLU A 46 -5.02 7.96 -20.39
CA GLU A 46 -6.47 7.88 -20.31
C GLU A 46 -6.94 6.90 -19.22
N SER A 47 -6.47 5.65 -19.27
CA SER A 47 -6.98 4.56 -18.43
C SER A 47 -6.54 4.68 -16.96
N LEU A 48 -5.28 5.01 -16.72
CA LEU A 48 -4.75 5.10 -15.35
C LEU A 48 -4.97 6.49 -14.78
N TYR A 49 -4.44 7.54 -15.42
CA TYR A 49 -4.43 8.87 -14.84
C TYR A 49 -5.77 9.59 -15.05
N GLY A 50 -6.34 9.51 -16.25
CA GLY A 50 -7.62 10.16 -16.58
C GLY A 50 -8.83 9.46 -15.99
N SER A 51 -8.69 8.18 -15.60
CA SER A 51 -9.77 7.40 -14.99
C SER A 51 -9.45 7.03 -13.55
N ILE A 52 -8.60 6.02 -13.32
CA ILE A 52 -8.42 5.39 -12.00
C ILE A 52 -7.97 6.38 -10.91
N TRP A 53 -6.95 7.20 -11.17
CA TRP A 53 -6.47 8.20 -10.22
C TRP A 53 -7.49 9.29 -9.89
N ASN A 54 -8.47 9.51 -10.77
CA ASN A 54 -9.52 10.53 -10.64
C ASN A 54 -10.81 9.98 -9.99
N ARG A 55 -10.84 8.72 -9.57
CA ARG A 55 -12.04 8.13 -8.94
C ARG A 55 -12.23 8.66 -7.50
N PRO A 56 -13.44 9.09 -7.11
CA PRO A 56 -13.67 9.78 -5.83
C PRO A 56 -13.73 8.86 -4.60
N GLY A 57 -13.86 7.54 -4.79
CA GLY A 57 -14.08 6.61 -3.67
C GLY A 57 -12.86 6.32 -2.79
N LEU A 58 -11.69 6.90 -3.12
CA LEU A 58 -10.48 6.83 -2.29
C LEU A 58 -9.68 8.10 -2.50
N GLU A 59 -9.30 8.74 -1.40
CA GLU A 59 -8.52 9.98 -1.42
C GLU A 59 -7.17 9.79 -2.12
N LEU A 60 -6.68 10.88 -2.73
CA LEU A 60 -5.45 10.86 -3.50
C LEU A 60 -4.23 10.38 -2.68
N ARG A 61 -4.16 10.75 -1.38
CA ARG A 61 -3.07 10.30 -0.50
C ARG A 61 -3.02 8.78 -0.41
N TYR A 62 -4.15 8.12 -0.20
CA TYR A 62 -4.21 6.66 -0.03
C TYR A 62 -3.93 5.93 -1.35
N ARG A 63 -4.30 6.51 -2.50
CA ARG A 63 -3.86 6.00 -3.82
C ARG A 63 -2.34 6.04 -3.96
N ALA A 64 -1.73 7.17 -3.57
CA ALA A 64 -0.27 7.33 -3.62
C ALA A 64 0.45 6.40 -2.64
N ILE A 65 -0.08 6.21 -1.42
CA ILE A 65 0.45 5.24 -0.45
C ILE A 65 0.41 3.82 -1.02
N ALA A 66 -0.75 3.37 -1.52
CA ALA A 66 -0.89 2.03 -2.10
C ALA A 66 0.09 1.82 -3.27
N THR A 67 0.16 2.79 -4.18
CA THR A 67 1.07 2.74 -5.32
C THR A 67 2.55 2.75 -4.90
N LEU A 68 2.94 3.57 -3.92
CA LEU A 68 4.32 3.61 -3.40
C LEU A 68 4.70 2.28 -2.74
N THR A 69 3.82 1.69 -1.94
CA THR A 69 4.03 0.36 -1.34
C THR A 69 4.31 -0.67 -2.43
N VAL A 70 3.47 -0.72 -3.47
CA VAL A 70 3.69 -1.62 -4.62
C VAL A 70 5.00 -1.34 -5.35
N ALA A 71 5.31 -0.06 -5.56
CA ALA A 71 6.53 0.32 -6.27
C ALA A 71 7.80 -0.11 -5.53
N ALA A 72 7.80 0.04 -4.20
CA ALA A 72 8.90 -0.42 -3.34
C ALA A 72 9.07 -1.94 -3.37
N ILE A 73 7.99 -2.72 -3.52
CA ILE A 73 8.04 -4.18 -3.52
C ILE A 73 8.51 -4.75 -4.87
N GLN A 74 7.99 -4.24 -6.00
CA GLN A 74 8.20 -4.89 -7.31
C GLN A 74 8.59 -3.96 -8.47
N LEU A 75 8.41 -2.63 -8.36
CA LEU A 75 8.68 -1.69 -9.46
C LEU A 75 9.97 -0.92 -9.21
N THR A 76 11.08 -1.64 -9.02
CA THR A 76 12.36 -1.08 -8.54
C THR A 76 12.88 0.10 -9.37
N THR A 77 12.72 0.08 -10.69
CA THR A 77 13.13 1.19 -11.58
C THR A 77 12.22 2.42 -11.50
N GLN A 78 10.99 2.26 -11.00
CA GLN A 78 9.99 3.32 -10.89
C GLN A 78 9.80 3.83 -9.46
N VAL A 79 10.40 3.20 -8.45
CA VAL A 79 10.23 3.60 -7.03
C VAL A 79 10.60 5.07 -6.81
N ARG A 80 11.64 5.58 -7.48
CA ARG A 80 12.06 6.99 -7.42
C ARG A 80 10.93 7.95 -7.81
N SER A 81 10.24 7.68 -8.92
CA SER A 81 9.17 8.57 -9.39
C SER A 81 7.98 8.52 -8.44
N HIS A 82 7.69 7.35 -7.86
CA HIS A 82 6.62 7.21 -6.87
C HIS A 82 6.92 7.88 -5.54
N ILE A 83 8.17 7.88 -5.06
CA ILE A 83 8.60 8.67 -3.89
C ILE A 83 8.41 10.17 -4.18
N ARG A 84 8.86 10.65 -5.34
CA ARG A 84 8.67 12.06 -5.75
C ARG A 84 7.19 12.44 -5.81
N ASN A 85 6.36 11.57 -6.39
CA ASN A 85 4.92 11.80 -6.49
C ASN A 85 4.26 11.81 -5.12
N ALA A 86 4.65 10.92 -4.20
CA ALA A 86 4.14 10.87 -2.84
C ALA A 86 4.40 12.20 -2.11
N LEU A 87 5.63 12.72 -2.18
CA LEU A 87 5.99 14.04 -1.64
C LEU A 87 5.14 15.16 -2.26
N ASN A 88 4.93 15.13 -3.57
CA ASN A 88 4.18 16.16 -4.29
C ASN A 88 2.68 16.19 -3.94
N VAL A 89 2.11 15.06 -3.50
CA VAL A 89 0.72 14.99 -3.02
C VAL A 89 0.60 15.15 -1.51
N GLY A 90 1.68 15.55 -0.83
CA GLY A 90 1.68 15.91 0.58
C GLY A 90 1.95 14.76 1.56
N ILE A 91 2.42 13.60 1.09
CA ILE A 91 2.92 12.56 1.99
C ILE A 91 4.31 13.00 2.47
N THR A 92 4.51 13.08 3.78
CA THR A 92 5.77 13.61 4.33
C THR A 92 6.92 12.61 4.19
N PRO A 93 8.19 13.06 4.25
CA PRO A 93 9.31 12.13 4.28
C PRO A 93 9.22 11.12 5.43
N GLU A 94 8.75 11.55 6.60
CA GLU A 94 8.51 10.69 7.77
C GLU A 94 7.48 9.60 7.47
N GLU A 95 6.33 9.97 6.87
CA GLU A 95 5.31 9.02 6.45
C GLU A 95 5.86 8.04 5.41
N ILE A 96 6.67 8.50 4.44
CA ILE A 96 7.31 7.63 3.44
C ILE A 96 8.21 6.59 4.11
N ILE A 97 9.05 7.01 5.06
CA ILE A 97 9.92 6.07 5.78
C ILE A 97 9.09 5.05 6.55
N GLU A 98 8.01 5.46 7.22
CA GLU A 98 7.11 4.53 7.93
C GLU A 98 6.32 3.60 6.99
N ILE A 99 5.99 4.05 5.77
CA ILE A 99 5.44 3.18 4.71
C ILE A 99 6.48 2.11 4.33
N LEU A 100 7.76 2.47 4.22
CA LEU A 100 8.83 1.53 3.90
C LEU A 100 9.13 0.58 5.07
N MET A 101 8.88 0.99 6.33
CA MET A 101 8.88 0.08 7.48
C MET A 101 7.80 -0.99 7.37
N MET A 102 6.61 -0.66 6.85
CA MET A 102 5.59 -1.67 6.52
C MET A 102 6.07 -2.60 5.40
N VAL A 103 6.69 -2.05 4.35
CA VAL A 103 7.25 -2.83 3.24
C VAL A 103 8.30 -3.85 3.71
N ALA A 104 9.07 -3.57 4.76
CA ALA A 104 10.10 -4.49 5.24
C ALA A 104 9.55 -5.87 5.62
N PHE A 105 8.32 -5.95 6.15
CA PHE A 105 7.73 -7.21 6.57
C PHE A 105 6.75 -7.80 5.56
N TYR A 106 6.03 -6.97 4.79
CA TYR A 106 5.11 -7.47 3.76
C TYR A 106 5.76 -7.68 2.39
N GLY A 107 6.76 -6.86 2.07
CA GLY A 107 7.56 -6.90 0.83
C GLY A 107 8.91 -7.57 0.97
N GLY A 108 9.39 -7.70 2.21
CA GLY A 108 10.71 -8.21 2.54
C GLY A 108 11.72 -7.10 2.84
N ILE A 109 12.61 -7.37 3.79
CA ILE A 109 13.63 -6.42 4.29
C ILE A 109 14.49 -5.84 3.15
N PRO A 110 14.99 -6.63 2.17
CA PRO A 110 15.78 -6.08 1.07
C PRO A 110 15.03 -5.05 0.21
N ALA A 111 13.73 -5.27 -0.05
CA ALA A 111 12.91 -4.34 -0.83
C ALA A 111 12.77 -2.98 -0.13
N ALA A 112 12.55 -3.02 1.19
CA ALA A 112 12.49 -1.80 2.01
C ALA A 112 13.83 -1.05 2.02
N TYR A 113 14.96 -1.74 2.21
CA TYR A 113 16.28 -1.08 2.19
C TYR A 113 16.61 -0.45 0.83
N ASN A 114 16.30 -1.12 -0.28
CA ASN A 114 16.48 -0.56 -1.61
C ASN A 114 15.64 0.72 -1.80
N ALA A 115 14.39 0.71 -1.36
CA ALA A 115 13.52 1.88 -1.43
C ALA A 115 13.96 3.01 -0.47
N LEU A 116 14.50 2.68 0.71
CA LEU A 116 15.05 3.65 1.66
C LEU A 116 16.29 4.36 1.09
N ALA A 117 17.17 3.63 0.40
CA ALA A 117 18.32 4.21 -0.29
C ALA A 117 17.88 5.23 -1.35
N VAL A 118 16.91 4.87 -2.21
CA VAL A 118 16.35 5.80 -3.19
C VAL A 118 15.62 6.97 -2.52
N THR A 119 14.95 6.74 -1.40
CA THR A 119 14.30 7.81 -0.62
C THR A 119 15.33 8.82 -0.15
N LYS A 120 16.44 8.36 0.44
CA LYS A 120 17.54 9.23 0.87
C LYS A 120 18.05 10.11 -0.27
N GLU A 121 18.33 9.53 -1.43
CA GLU A 121 18.78 10.28 -2.61
C GLU A 121 17.75 11.33 -3.06
N VAL A 122 16.46 10.98 -3.09
CA VAL A 122 15.39 11.93 -3.48
C VAL A 122 15.24 13.07 -2.46
N LEU A 123 15.41 12.80 -1.17
CA LEU A 123 15.34 13.83 -0.13
C LEU A 123 16.54 14.78 -0.23
N GLU A 124 17.75 14.25 -0.44
CA GLU A 124 18.97 15.04 -0.66
C GLU A 124 18.84 15.93 -1.92
N GLU A 125 18.35 15.38 -3.04
CA GLU A 125 18.06 16.15 -4.27
C GLU A 125 17.07 17.31 -4.05
N ARG A 126 16.15 17.16 -3.09
CA ARG A 126 15.14 18.17 -2.76
C ARG A 126 15.54 19.10 -1.62
N GLY A 127 16.74 18.93 -1.05
CA GLY A 127 17.18 19.68 0.13
C GLY A 127 16.32 19.43 1.37
N LEU A 128 15.69 18.25 1.44
CA LEU A 128 14.87 17.83 2.57
C LEU A 128 15.74 17.02 3.54
N HIS A 129 15.89 17.50 4.77
CA HIS A 129 16.61 16.80 5.82
C HIS A 129 15.62 16.31 6.88
N VAL A 130 15.54 14.99 7.05
CA VAL A 130 14.65 14.35 8.02
C VAL A 130 15.45 13.45 8.93
N THR A 131 15.21 13.59 10.23
CA THR A 131 15.73 12.70 11.26
C THR A 131 14.55 12.22 12.07
N LEU A 132 14.24 10.94 11.93
CA LEU A 132 13.23 10.30 12.77
C LEU A 132 13.82 9.96 14.14
N PRO A 133 13.05 10.11 15.22
CA PRO A 133 13.48 9.61 16.51
C PRO A 133 13.63 8.08 16.45
N GLU A 134 14.63 7.55 17.15
CA GLU A 134 14.70 6.12 17.43
C GLU A 134 13.53 5.74 18.34
N THR A 135 12.61 4.95 17.81
CA THR A 135 11.41 4.49 18.53
C THR A 135 11.51 3.03 18.96
N PHE A 136 12.54 2.31 18.52
CA PHE A 136 12.81 0.95 18.93
C PHE A 136 13.72 0.99 20.16
N ASP A 137 13.26 0.41 21.27
CA ASP A 137 14.04 0.29 22.49
C ASP A 137 14.70 -1.10 22.55
N PRO A 138 16.03 -1.20 22.32
CA PRO A 138 16.74 -2.47 22.30
C PRO A 138 16.92 -3.08 23.69
N SER A 139 16.58 -2.36 24.77
CA SER A 139 16.64 -2.87 26.14
C SER A 139 15.39 -3.65 26.55
N LEU A 140 14.31 -3.58 25.76
CA LEU A 140 13.09 -4.35 26.00
C LEU A 140 13.34 -5.85 25.90
N GLU A 141 12.74 -6.60 26.83
CA GLU A 141 12.70 -8.06 26.72
C GLU A 141 11.87 -8.48 25.49
N PRO A 142 12.30 -9.50 24.72
CA PRO A 142 11.54 -10.00 23.56
C PRO A 142 10.08 -10.34 23.91
N LYS A 143 9.84 -10.91 25.09
CA LYS A 143 8.49 -11.19 25.58
C LYS A 143 7.59 -9.94 25.65
N SER A 144 8.16 -8.79 26.01
CA SER A 144 7.41 -7.52 26.07
C SER A 144 6.98 -7.04 24.67
N LEU A 145 7.80 -7.31 23.65
CA LEU A 145 7.42 -7.06 22.26
C LEU A 145 6.36 -8.06 21.80
N TYR A 146 6.53 -9.34 22.12
CA TYR A 146 5.58 -10.40 21.80
C TYR A 146 4.18 -10.09 22.38
N ASP A 147 4.07 -9.80 23.68
CA ASP A 147 2.79 -9.52 24.34
C ASP A 147 2.09 -8.30 23.72
N ARG A 148 2.85 -7.25 23.41
CA ARG A 148 2.37 -6.06 22.70
C ARG A 148 1.88 -6.39 21.30
N GLY A 149 2.62 -7.24 20.60
CA GLY A 149 2.29 -7.72 19.27
C GLY A 149 1.02 -8.54 19.26
N VAL A 150 0.87 -9.51 20.16
CA VAL A 150 -0.37 -10.27 20.33
C VAL A 150 -1.54 -9.34 20.62
N ALA A 151 -1.39 -8.35 21.51
CA ALA A 151 -2.43 -7.38 21.80
C ALA A 151 -2.81 -6.54 20.56
N LYS A 152 -1.83 -6.04 19.81
CA LYS A 152 -2.06 -5.27 18.58
C LYS A 152 -2.71 -6.12 17.49
N HIS A 153 -2.19 -7.32 17.28
CA HIS A 153 -2.70 -8.25 16.29
C HIS A 153 -4.12 -8.67 16.62
N LYS A 154 -4.42 -9.03 17.88
CA LYS A 154 -5.77 -9.39 18.34
C LYS A 154 -6.78 -8.26 18.19
N ALA A 155 -6.34 -7.02 18.44
CA ALA A 155 -7.19 -5.85 18.24
C ALA A 155 -7.58 -5.72 16.76
N PHE A 156 -6.69 -6.05 15.83
CA PHE A 156 -6.89 -5.95 14.39
C PHE A 156 -7.63 -7.16 13.78
N ILE A 157 -7.13 -8.35 14.07
CA ILE A 157 -7.60 -9.66 13.61
C ILE A 157 -7.84 -10.51 14.85
N SER A 158 -9.11 -10.79 15.14
CA SER A 158 -9.53 -11.47 16.38
C SER A 158 -8.95 -12.87 16.54
N ASP A 159 -8.68 -13.54 15.42
CA ASP A 159 -8.09 -14.88 15.35
C ASP A 159 -6.61 -14.79 14.92
N VAL A 160 -5.77 -14.46 15.89
CA VAL A 160 -4.33 -14.17 15.75
C VAL A 160 -3.53 -15.36 15.20
N PHE A 161 -3.99 -16.59 15.41
CA PHE A 161 -3.33 -17.82 14.94
C PHE A 161 -4.07 -18.50 13.78
N GLY A 162 -5.20 -17.92 13.35
CA GLY A 162 -6.07 -18.45 12.30
C GLY A 162 -5.55 -18.30 10.87
N TYR A 163 -4.26 -17.98 10.68
CA TYR A 163 -3.64 -18.02 9.36
C TYR A 163 -3.32 -19.43 8.91
N HIS A 164 -3.12 -20.35 9.86
CA HIS A 164 -2.73 -21.71 9.55
C HIS A 164 -3.98 -22.57 9.26
N PRO A 165 -4.10 -23.19 8.07
CA PRO A 165 -5.20 -24.09 7.77
C PRO A 165 -5.13 -25.41 8.56
N THR A 166 -3.96 -25.71 9.13
CA THR A 166 -3.65 -26.88 9.95
C THR A 166 -2.84 -26.45 11.18
N GLU A 167 -2.56 -27.37 12.10
CA GLU A 167 -1.69 -27.05 13.24
C GLU A 167 -0.27 -26.67 12.77
N PRO A 168 0.30 -25.53 13.23
CA PRO A 168 1.62 -25.10 12.80
C PRO A 168 2.72 -26.02 13.35
N THR A 169 3.71 -26.30 12.50
CA THR A 169 4.95 -26.98 12.86
C THR A 169 5.78 -26.16 13.86
N PRO A 170 6.77 -26.76 14.55
CA PRO A 170 7.63 -26.00 15.46
C PRO A 170 8.32 -24.79 14.80
N VAL A 171 8.80 -24.95 13.55
CA VAL A 171 9.45 -23.86 12.81
C VAL A 171 8.47 -22.73 12.48
N GLU A 172 7.23 -23.06 12.11
CA GLU A 172 6.20 -22.04 11.88
C GLU A 172 5.85 -21.29 13.17
N ARG A 173 5.83 -21.97 14.32
CA ARG A 173 5.62 -21.31 15.63
C ARG A 173 6.76 -20.35 15.98
N GLU A 174 8.00 -20.71 15.70
CA GLU A 174 9.14 -19.81 15.88
C GLU A 174 9.01 -18.55 15.01
N LEU A 175 8.57 -18.71 13.75
CA LEU A 175 8.27 -17.57 12.89
C LEU A 175 7.11 -16.74 13.44
N ASP A 176 6.03 -17.37 13.90
CA ASP A 176 4.90 -16.66 14.49
C ASP A 176 5.32 -15.81 15.70
N VAL A 177 6.25 -16.30 16.54
CA VAL A 177 6.81 -15.51 17.66
C VAL A 177 7.50 -14.26 17.14
N LEU A 178 8.41 -14.40 16.16
CA LEU A 178 9.08 -13.25 15.56
C LEU A 178 8.10 -12.27 14.89
N MET A 179 7.03 -12.78 14.31
CA MET A 179 6.00 -11.94 13.70
C MET A 179 5.22 -11.13 14.73
N HIS A 180 4.91 -11.73 15.88
CA HIS A 180 4.32 -11.00 16.98
C HIS A 180 5.30 -9.98 17.56
N GLU A 181 6.57 -10.32 17.78
CA GLU A 181 7.55 -9.40 18.32
C GLU A 181 7.79 -8.19 17.40
N TYR A 182 8.12 -8.43 16.12
CA TYR A 182 8.65 -7.38 15.26
C TYR A 182 7.63 -6.78 14.29
N LEU A 183 6.78 -7.58 13.65
CA LEU A 183 5.76 -7.00 12.77
C LEU A 183 4.68 -6.33 13.61
N TRP A 184 4.02 -7.09 14.48
CA TRP A 184 2.88 -6.56 15.24
C TRP A 184 3.30 -5.73 16.45
N GLY A 185 4.34 -6.16 17.16
CA GLY A 185 4.83 -5.55 18.39
C GLY A 185 5.67 -4.30 18.13
N ALA A 186 6.61 -4.36 17.17
CA ALA A 186 7.39 -3.20 16.79
C ALA A 186 6.70 -2.38 15.69
N VAL A 187 6.60 -2.89 14.45
CA VAL A 187 6.23 -2.08 13.28
C VAL A 187 4.81 -1.51 13.32
N TRP A 188 3.79 -2.32 13.61
CA TRP A 188 2.39 -1.84 13.67
C TRP A 188 2.11 -0.90 14.85
N THR A 189 3.02 -0.77 15.81
CA THR A 189 2.87 0.14 16.97
C THR A 189 3.72 1.39 16.87
N ARG A 190 4.56 1.52 15.81
CA ARG A 190 5.39 2.70 15.60
C ARG A 190 4.52 3.96 15.45
N PRO A 191 4.98 5.12 15.94
CA PRO A 191 4.35 6.41 15.63
C PRO A 191 4.68 6.82 14.18
N GLY A 192 4.16 7.97 13.73
CA GLY A 192 4.56 8.59 12.46
C GLY A 192 3.76 8.16 11.22
N LEU A 193 2.94 7.11 11.31
CA LEU A 193 1.99 6.74 10.26
C LEU A 193 0.66 6.29 10.88
N ASP A 194 -0.42 6.90 10.40
CA ASP A 194 -1.77 6.61 10.89
C ASP A 194 -2.22 5.19 10.55
N MET A 195 -3.19 4.69 11.30
CA MET A 195 -3.67 3.31 11.18
C MET A 195 -4.25 3.01 9.79
N LYS A 196 -5.00 3.94 9.19
CA LYS A 196 -5.61 3.76 7.87
C LYS A 196 -4.52 3.61 6.81
N SER A 197 -3.48 4.44 6.86
CA SER A 197 -2.32 4.35 5.99
C SER A 197 -1.58 3.01 6.12
N ARG A 198 -1.36 2.52 7.35
CA ARG A 198 -0.76 1.18 7.60
C ARG A 198 -1.58 0.06 6.97
N ILE A 199 -2.91 0.12 7.11
CA ILE A 199 -3.84 -0.85 6.50
C ILE A 199 -3.75 -0.78 4.98
N VAL A 200 -3.70 0.41 4.39
CA VAL A 200 -3.52 0.57 2.93
C VAL A 200 -2.22 -0.09 2.47
N CYS A 201 -1.11 0.09 3.19
CA CYS A 201 0.15 -0.60 2.88
C CYS A 201 0.00 -2.12 2.94
N ALA A 202 -0.60 -2.67 4.01
CA ALA A 202 -0.78 -4.10 4.18
C ALA A 202 -1.64 -4.71 3.06
N LEU A 203 -2.78 -4.07 2.73
CA LEU A 203 -3.65 -4.51 1.63
C LEU A 203 -2.93 -4.42 0.28
N ALA A 204 -2.19 -3.33 0.03
CA ALA A 204 -1.47 -3.16 -1.23
C ALA A 204 -0.37 -4.21 -1.42
N ALA A 205 0.37 -4.53 -0.36
CA ALA A 205 1.40 -5.55 -0.40
C ALA A 205 0.81 -6.95 -0.65
N LEU A 206 -0.31 -7.30 0.00
CA LEU A 206 -1.01 -8.56 -0.26
C LEU A 206 -1.50 -8.67 -1.72
N VAL A 207 -2.00 -7.57 -2.29
CA VAL A 207 -2.43 -7.52 -3.69
C VAL A 207 -1.25 -7.78 -4.65
N VAL A 208 -0.08 -7.20 -4.39
CA VAL A 208 1.14 -7.43 -5.20
C VAL A 208 1.56 -8.88 -5.21
N ARG A 209 1.52 -9.56 -4.06
CA ARG A 209 2.01 -10.94 -3.95
C ARG A 209 1.16 -11.92 -4.74
N GLY A 210 -0.10 -11.60 -5.00
CA GLY A 210 -0.99 -12.48 -5.77
C GLY A 210 -1.30 -13.82 -5.08
N GLN A 211 -0.94 -13.96 -3.81
CA GLN A 211 -1.15 -15.15 -2.99
C GLN A 211 -2.40 -14.94 -2.15
N TYR A 212 -3.45 -15.66 -2.52
CA TYR A 212 -4.79 -15.50 -1.94
C TYR A 212 -5.10 -16.64 -1.00
N ASP A 213 -4.71 -16.46 0.25
CA ASP A 213 -5.08 -17.33 1.36
C ASP A 213 -5.99 -16.59 2.36
N VAL A 214 -6.23 -17.22 3.51
CA VAL A 214 -7.05 -16.68 4.60
C VAL A 214 -6.54 -15.31 5.08
N SER A 215 -5.25 -15.01 4.95
CA SER A 215 -4.65 -13.75 5.38
C SER A 215 -5.25 -12.54 4.68
N VAL A 216 -5.54 -12.65 3.38
CA VAL A 216 -6.16 -11.56 2.62
C VAL A 216 -7.56 -11.26 3.15
N ARG A 217 -8.35 -12.31 3.42
CA ARG A 217 -9.66 -12.18 4.05
C ARG A 217 -9.54 -11.53 5.42
N ARG A 218 -8.65 -11.99 6.29
CA ARG A 218 -8.47 -11.45 7.65
C ARG A 218 -8.04 -9.98 7.64
N MET A 219 -7.15 -9.59 6.73
CA MET A 219 -6.75 -8.19 6.58
C MET A 219 -7.89 -7.29 6.12
N ILE A 220 -8.76 -7.77 5.22
CA ILE A 220 -9.97 -7.03 4.81
C ILE A 220 -10.96 -6.90 5.97
N GLU A 221 -11.19 -7.97 6.73
CA GLU A 221 -12.04 -7.95 7.94
C GLU A 221 -11.51 -6.93 8.96
N GLY A 222 -10.20 -6.94 9.23
CA GLY A 222 -9.55 -5.96 10.10
C GLY A 222 -9.64 -4.53 9.56
N ALA A 223 -9.47 -4.33 8.25
CA ALA A 223 -9.62 -3.03 7.61
C ALA A 223 -11.02 -2.41 7.84
N LEU A 224 -12.08 -3.21 7.71
CA LEU A 224 -13.45 -2.78 7.97
C LEU A 224 -13.64 -2.40 9.45
N ARG A 225 -13.11 -3.20 10.40
CA ARG A 225 -13.20 -2.91 11.85
C ARG A 225 -12.47 -1.63 12.24
N PHE A 226 -11.40 -1.27 11.52
CA PHE A 226 -10.61 -0.04 11.75
C PHE A 226 -11.05 1.13 10.86
N GLY A 227 -12.24 1.04 10.26
CA GLY A 227 -12.92 2.19 9.66
C GLY A 227 -12.65 2.44 8.19
N LEU A 228 -11.98 1.52 7.47
CA LEU A 228 -12.01 1.59 6.01
C LEU A 228 -13.39 1.17 5.51
N THR A 229 -13.92 1.93 4.56
CA THR A 229 -15.19 1.59 3.92
C THR A 229 -15.01 0.49 2.87
N ARG A 230 -16.12 -0.21 2.54
CA ARG A 230 -16.14 -1.18 1.43
C ARG A 230 -15.69 -0.53 0.12
N THR A 231 -16.12 0.71 -0.11
CA THR A 231 -15.73 1.52 -1.27
C THR A 231 -14.23 1.73 -1.33
N GLU A 232 -13.60 2.17 -0.23
CA GLU A 232 -12.16 2.39 -0.18
C GLU A 232 -11.37 1.11 -0.44
N ILE A 233 -11.77 -0.01 0.15
CA ILE A 233 -11.13 -1.33 -0.08
C ILE A 233 -11.21 -1.72 -1.56
N MET A 234 -12.37 -1.54 -2.19
CA MET A 234 -12.54 -1.81 -3.62
C MET A 234 -11.74 -0.86 -4.51
N GLU A 235 -11.61 0.39 -4.10
CA GLU A 235 -10.80 1.40 -4.80
C GLU A 235 -9.29 1.17 -4.66
N ILE A 236 -8.82 0.57 -3.56
CA ILE A 236 -7.44 0.07 -3.45
C ILE A 236 -7.23 -1.03 -4.50
N GLY A 237 -8.12 -2.02 -4.59
CA GLY A 237 -8.07 -3.04 -5.64
C GLY A 237 -8.05 -2.44 -7.05
N MET A 238 -8.96 -1.49 -7.31
CA MET A 238 -9.04 -0.77 -8.59
C MET A 238 -7.76 -0.02 -8.92
N GLN A 239 -7.19 0.69 -7.95
CA GLN A 239 -5.91 1.41 -8.10
C GLN A 239 -4.81 0.47 -8.55
N LEU A 240 -4.70 -0.69 -7.88
CA LEU A 240 -3.58 -1.61 -8.07
C LEU A 240 -3.69 -2.47 -9.32
N ALA A 241 -4.87 -2.58 -9.95
CA ALA A 241 -5.06 -3.34 -11.19
C ALA A 241 -4.10 -2.94 -12.34
N PHE A 242 -3.62 -1.69 -12.34
CA PHE A 242 -2.70 -1.16 -13.35
C PHE A 242 -1.24 -1.07 -12.86
N TYR A 243 -0.97 -1.49 -11.62
CA TYR A 243 0.38 -1.58 -11.06
C TYR A 243 0.84 -3.03 -10.85
N VAL A 244 -0.08 -3.93 -10.51
CA VAL A 244 0.19 -5.36 -10.25
C VAL A 244 -0.37 -6.28 -11.32
N GLY A 245 -1.11 -5.73 -12.28
CA GLY A 245 -1.90 -6.48 -13.24
C GLY A 245 -3.34 -6.70 -12.77
N VAL A 246 -4.23 -6.90 -13.74
CA VAL A 246 -5.68 -6.95 -13.50
C VAL A 246 -6.08 -8.21 -12.73
N LEU A 247 -5.41 -9.34 -12.95
CA LEU A 247 -5.80 -10.62 -12.35
C LEU A 247 -5.60 -10.65 -10.82
N PRO A 248 -4.43 -10.25 -10.27
CA PRO A 248 -4.28 -10.15 -8.82
C PRO A 248 -5.28 -9.17 -8.18
N ALA A 249 -5.40 -7.96 -8.75
CA ALA A 249 -6.35 -6.98 -8.24
C ALA A 249 -7.80 -7.49 -8.24
N ARG A 250 -8.22 -8.18 -9.30
CA ARG A 250 -9.56 -8.77 -9.40
C ARG A 250 -9.78 -9.88 -8.37
N ALA A 251 -8.81 -10.75 -8.16
CA ALA A 251 -8.90 -11.81 -7.16
C ALA A 251 -9.07 -11.22 -5.74
N PHE A 252 -8.28 -10.19 -5.40
CA PHE A 252 -8.46 -9.43 -4.16
C PHE A 252 -9.87 -8.84 -4.03
N MET A 253 -10.38 -8.17 -5.07
CA MET A 253 -11.72 -7.59 -5.08
C MET A 253 -12.82 -8.66 -4.94
N HIS A 254 -12.62 -9.86 -5.48
CA HIS A 254 -13.55 -10.98 -5.29
C HIS A 254 -13.57 -11.44 -3.83
N ILE A 255 -12.41 -11.59 -3.20
CA ILE A 255 -12.32 -11.93 -1.77
C ILE A 255 -13.01 -10.85 -0.93
N ALA A 256 -12.76 -9.57 -1.20
CA ALA A 256 -13.42 -8.46 -0.53
C ALA A 256 -14.96 -8.57 -0.61
N ASN A 257 -15.50 -8.84 -1.79
CA ASN A 257 -16.94 -9.08 -1.95
C ASN A 257 -17.47 -10.25 -1.11
N THR A 258 -16.70 -11.34 -0.98
CA THR A 258 -17.10 -12.45 -0.10
C THR A 258 -17.06 -12.08 1.38
N VAL A 259 -16.16 -11.17 1.79
CA VAL A 259 -16.14 -10.62 3.16
C VAL A 259 -17.35 -9.73 3.39
N PHE A 260 -17.67 -8.84 2.46
CA PHE A 260 -18.80 -7.90 2.58
C PHE A 260 -20.16 -8.60 2.69
N ARG A 261 -20.29 -9.80 2.12
CA ARG A 261 -21.51 -10.63 2.19
C ARG A 261 -21.55 -11.56 3.40
N SER A 262 -20.48 -11.64 4.19
CA SER A 262 -20.44 -12.50 5.38
C SER A 262 -21.43 -12.01 6.45
N PRO A 263 -21.94 -12.88 7.33
CA PRO A 263 -22.89 -12.49 8.36
C PRO A 263 -22.41 -11.30 9.22
N GLU A 264 -21.13 -11.30 9.58
CA GLU A 264 -20.51 -10.25 10.41
C GLU A 264 -20.55 -8.88 9.73
N PHE A 265 -20.24 -8.81 8.44
CA PHE A 265 -20.09 -7.53 7.73
C PHE A 265 -21.28 -7.17 6.86
N SER A 266 -22.23 -8.07 6.61
CA SER A 266 -23.38 -7.84 5.72
C SER A 266 -24.39 -6.85 6.29
N GLN A 267 -24.53 -6.77 7.62
CA GLN A 267 -25.49 -5.90 8.31
C GLN A 267 -24.94 -4.50 8.63
N ALA A 268 -23.64 -4.25 8.36
CA ALA A 268 -22.94 -3.03 8.77
C ALA A 268 -23.23 -1.79 7.89
N GLU A 269 -24.10 -1.87 6.90
CA GLU A 269 -24.62 -0.70 6.17
C GLU A 269 -26.14 -0.80 6.00
N PRO A 270 -26.90 0.30 6.17
CA PRO A 270 -28.27 0.36 5.71
C PRO A 270 -28.29 0.19 4.19
N ARG A 271 -29.25 -0.58 3.68
CA ARG A 271 -29.52 -0.63 2.23
C ARG A 271 -29.94 0.78 1.77
N GLY A 272 -29.08 1.46 1.01
CA GLY A 272 -29.38 2.71 0.28
C GLY A 272 -28.07 3.39 -0.12
N LEU A 273 -27.80 3.79 -1.37
CA LEU A 273 -28.65 4.07 -2.53
C LEU A 273 -28.17 3.29 -3.77
#